data_AF-A0A6B1XWD8-F1
#
_entry.id   AF-A0A6B1XWD8-F1
#
_cell.length_a   1.000
_cell.length_b   1.000
_cell.length_c   1.000
_cell.angle_alpha   90.00
_cell.angle_beta   90.00
_cell.angle_gamma   90.00
#
_symmetry.space_group_name_H-M   'P 1'
#
loop_
_entity.id
_entity.type
_entity.pdbx_description
1 polymer ?
#
loop_
_entity_poly.entity_id
_entity_poly.type
_entity_poly.pdbx_seq_one_letter_code
_entity_poly.pdbx_strand_id
1 'polypeptide(L)'
;MIDIEETKKIIHELYNSLMKRDKTKAILDITDVLLQVYKKIDSEKYPEILINKMVNYIYIVGFDNKIHFLGNDEKLLIELGDISKKAGINSKYKANFTDKSQFYSYSEKVPIR
;
A
#
# COMPACT_ATOMS: atom_id res chain seq x y z
N MET A 1 -3.25 1.78 19.07
CA MET A 1 -4.11 0.87 18.29
C MET A 1 -4.36 1.54 16.96
N ILE A 2 -4.22 0.82 15.84
CA ILE A 2 -4.50 1.39 14.51
C ILE A 2 -6.00 1.54 14.35
N ASP A 3 -6.43 2.67 13.79
CA ASP A 3 -7.81 2.85 13.33
C ASP A 3 -7.94 2.26 11.92
N ILE A 4 -8.56 1.08 11.83
CA ILE A 4 -8.71 0.34 10.57
C ILE A 4 -9.65 1.08 9.62
N GLU A 5 -10.73 1.67 10.13
CA GLU A 5 -11.73 2.36 9.31
C GLU A 5 -11.12 3.61 8.67
N GLU A 6 -10.36 4.39 9.44
CA GLU A 6 -9.65 5.54 8.92
C GLU A 6 -8.59 5.14 7.91
N THR A 7 -7.80 4.10 8.21
CA THR A 7 -6.79 3.58 7.28
C THR A 7 -7.42 3.16 5.94
N LYS A 8 -8.59 2.50 5.98
CA LYS A 8 -9.31 2.09 4.77
C LYS A 8 -9.79 3.27 3.93
N LYS A 9 -10.27 4.35 4.56
CA LYS A 9 -10.66 5.57 3.84
C LYS A 9 -9.46 6.16 3.10
N ILE A 10 -8.32 6.31 3.77
CA ILE A 10 -7.09 6.83 3.17
C ILE A 10 -6.64 5.96 1.99
N ILE A 11 -6.64 4.62 2.15
CA ILE A 11 -6.31 3.68 1.06
C ILE A 11 -7.29 3.83 -0.11
N HIS A 12 -8.58 3.94 0.17
CA HIS A 12 -9.62 4.08 -0.86
C HIS A 12 -9.47 5.38 -1.66
N GLU A 13 -9.22 6.49 -0.98
CA GLU A 13 -9.00 7.78 -1.62
C GLU A 13 -7.75 7.77 -2.50
N LEU A 14 -6.63 7.25 -1.98
CA LEU A 14 -5.38 7.15 -2.74
C LEU A 14 -5.56 6.25 -3.96
N TYR A 15 -6.20 5.08 -3.80
CA TYR A 15 -6.51 4.18 -4.90
C TYR A 15 -7.33 4.87 -6.00
N ASN A 16 -8.42 5.54 -5.62
CA ASN A 16 -9.30 6.22 -6.58
C ASN A 16 -8.59 7.37 -7.31
N SER A 17 -7.70 8.08 -6.62
CA SER A 17 -6.90 9.14 -7.24
C SER A 17 -5.91 8.58 -8.27
N LEU A 18 -5.17 7.53 -7.90
CA LEU A 18 -4.20 6.90 -8.79
C LEU A 18 -4.87 6.22 -10.00
N MET A 19 -6.06 5.65 -9.83
CA MET A 19 -6.84 5.06 -10.93
C MET A 19 -7.30 6.06 -11.99
N LYS A 20 -7.27 7.36 -11.71
CA LYS A 20 -7.55 8.43 -12.68
C LYS A 20 -6.32 8.85 -13.49
N ARG A 21 -5.12 8.43 -13.09
CA ARG A 21 -3.86 8.72 -13.79
C ARG A 21 -3.67 7.75 -14.96
N ASP A 22 -2.65 8.03 -15.78
CA ASP A 22 -2.22 7.11 -16.82
C ASP A 22 -1.84 5.75 -16.23
N LYS A 23 -2.36 4.68 -16.84
CA LYS A 23 -2.23 3.29 -16.39
C LYS A 23 -0.87 2.69 -16.74
N THR A 24 0.20 3.32 -16.26
CA THR A 24 1.53 2.73 -16.34
C THR A 24 1.58 1.47 -15.47
N LYS A 25 2.48 0.54 -15.82
CA LYS A 25 2.66 -0.70 -15.05
C LYS A 25 2.85 -0.41 -13.55
N ALA A 26 3.65 0.59 -13.20
CA ALA A 26 3.91 0.96 -11.81
C ALA A 26 2.67 1.50 -11.08
N ILE A 27 1.84 2.32 -11.75
CA ILE A 27 0.56 2.78 -11.18
C ILE A 27 -0.39 1.60 -10.97
N LEU A 28 -0.48 0.68 -11.94
CA LEU A 28 -1.32 -0.53 -11.83
C LEU A 28 -0.84 -1.46 -10.71
N ASP A 29 0.47 -1.64 -10.57
CA ASP A 29 1.06 -2.43 -9.51
C ASP A 29 0.76 -1.84 -8.12
N ILE A 30 0.86 -0.52 -7.98
CA ILE A 30 0.52 0.20 -6.74
C ILE A 30 -0.98 0.07 -6.43
N THR A 31 -1.86 0.28 -7.42
CA THR A 31 -3.31 0.21 -7.19
C THR A 31 -3.79 -1.21 -6.90
N ASP A 32 -3.19 -2.23 -7.53
CA ASP A 32 -3.42 -3.63 -7.19
C ASP A 32 -3.08 -3.92 -5.71
N VAL A 33 -1.94 -3.42 -5.22
CA VAL A 33 -1.53 -3.58 -3.82
C VAL A 33 -2.47 -2.83 -2.86
N LEU A 34 -2.82 -1.58 -3.16
CA LEU A 34 -3.78 -0.80 -2.37
C LEU A 34 -5.12 -1.52 -2.24
N LEU A 35 -5.65 -2.02 -3.37
CA LEU A 35 -6.90 -2.78 -3.39
C LEU A 35 -6.82 -4.07 -2.56
N GLN A 36 -5.68 -4.77 -2.66
CA GLN A 36 -5.50 -6.04 -1.96
C GLN A 36 -5.42 -5.85 -0.44
N VAL A 37 -4.74 -4.80 0.01
CA VAL A 37 -4.66 -4.45 1.44
C VAL A 37 -6.02 -4.02 1.96
N TYR A 38 -6.74 -3.17 1.22
CA TYR A 38 -8.09 -2.73 1.56
C TYR A 38 -9.04 -3.90 1.84
N LYS A 39 -8.96 -4.99 1.05
CA LYS A 39 -9.81 -6.17 1.20
C LYS A 39 -9.48 -7.02 2.43
N LYS A 40 -8.22 -7.02 2.86
CA LYS A 40 -7.70 -7.98 3.86
C LYS A 40 -7.58 -7.39 5.26
N ILE A 41 -7.36 -6.08 5.36
CA ILE A 41 -7.00 -5.39 6.60
C ILE A 41 -7.96 -5.65 7.77
N ASP A 42 -9.26 -5.82 7.53
CA ASP A 42 -10.26 -6.10 8.58
C ASP A 42 -10.11 -7.50 9.20
N SER A 43 -9.52 -8.44 8.45
CA SER A 43 -9.41 -9.86 8.82
C SER A 43 -7.97 -10.27 9.18
N GLU A 44 -7.01 -9.36 9.02
CA GLU A 44 -5.61 -9.64 9.27
C GLU A 44 -5.32 -9.67 10.77
N LYS A 45 -4.53 -10.64 11.22
CA LYS A 45 -4.19 -10.78 12.65
C LYS A 45 -3.31 -9.63 13.15
N TYR A 46 -2.49 -9.10 12.24
CA TYR A 46 -1.52 -8.02 12.48
C TYR A 46 -1.63 -6.99 11.33
N PRO A 47 -2.70 -6.20 11.27
CA PRO A 47 -2.95 -5.25 10.17
C PRO A 47 -1.82 -4.24 10.00
N GLU A 48 -1.11 -3.90 11.08
CA GLU A 48 0.08 -3.06 11.07
C GLU A 48 1.17 -3.54 10.11
N ILE A 49 1.42 -4.86 10.09
CA ILE A 49 2.48 -5.45 9.25
C ILE A 49 2.08 -5.31 7.78
N LEU A 50 0.80 -5.54 7.47
CA LEU A 50 0.27 -5.44 6.13
C LEU A 50 0.33 -3.99 5.61
N ILE A 51 -0.06 -3.01 6.43
CA ILE A 51 0.03 -1.58 6.10
C ILE A 51 1.49 -1.16 5.89
N ASN A 52 2.42 -1.61 6.74
CA ASN A 52 3.83 -1.24 6.59
C ASN A 52 4.44 -1.79 5.30
N LYS A 53 4.16 -3.06 4.97
CA LYS A 53 4.56 -3.64 3.69
C LYS A 53 4.03 -2.84 2.52
N MET A 54 2.74 -2.47 2.56
CA MET A 54 2.09 -1.66 1.52
C MET A 54 2.80 -0.33 1.32
N VAL A 55 3.01 0.42 2.41
CA VAL A 55 3.65 1.73 2.36
C VAL A 55 5.07 1.64 1.79
N ASN A 56 5.86 0.66 2.25
CA ASN A 56 7.22 0.45 1.74
C ASN A 56 7.22 0.09 0.24
N TYR A 57 6.29 -0.77 -0.19
CA TYR A 57 6.12 -1.13 -1.59
C TYR A 57 5.83 0.11 -2.45
N ILE A 58 4.89 0.95 -2.02
CA ILE A 58 4.52 2.19 -2.72
C ILE A 58 5.71 3.14 -2.82
N TYR A 59 6.48 3.31 -1.74
CA TYR A 59 7.68 4.16 -1.77
C TYR A 59 8.74 3.65 -2.75
N ILE A 60 9.02 2.35 -2.74
CA ILE A 60 10.05 1.77 -3.62
C ILE A 60 9.60 1.84 -5.09
N VAL A 61 8.40 1.34 -5.41
CA VAL A 61 7.88 1.36 -6.77
C VAL A 61 7.70 2.79 -7.28
N GLY A 62 7.23 3.69 -6.41
CA GLY A 62 7.10 5.11 -6.71
C GLY A 62 8.43 5.76 -7.02
N PHE A 63 9.45 5.52 -6.21
CA PHE A 63 10.80 6.05 -6.42
C PHE A 63 11.44 5.50 -7.70
N ASP A 64 11.45 4.18 -7.87
CA ASP A 64 12.09 3.51 -9.02
C ASP A 64 11.47 3.92 -10.36
N ASN A 65 10.17 4.23 -10.37
CA ASN A 65 9.43 4.64 -11.56
C ASN A 65 9.22 6.15 -11.65
N LYS A 66 9.87 6.95 -10.79
CA LYS A 66 9.79 8.42 -10.78
C LYS A 66 8.34 8.94 -10.72
N ILE A 67 7.50 8.26 -9.95
CA ILE A 67 6.11 8.66 -9.73
C ILE A 67 6.09 9.85 -8.76
N HIS A 68 5.58 10.98 -9.23
CA HIS A 68 5.35 12.14 -8.39
C HIS A 68 3.96 12.06 -7.75
N PHE A 69 3.92 11.77 -6.45
CA PHE A 69 2.74 11.99 -5.62
C PHE A 69 2.72 13.48 -5.27
N LEU A 70 1.63 14.18 -5.61
CA LEU A 70 1.51 15.63 -5.44
C LEU A 70 0.16 15.94 -4.82
N GLY A 71 0.09 17.07 -4.10
CA GLY A 71 -1.15 17.57 -3.55
C GLY A 71 -1.77 16.59 -2.55
N ASN A 72 -2.98 16.09 -2.83
CA ASN A 72 -3.67 15.20 -1.91
C ASN A 72 -3.00 13.83 -1.79
N ASP A 73 -2.46 13.28 -2.89
CA ASP A 73 -1.87 11.94 -2.88
C ASP A 73 -0.62 11.88 -1.99
N GLU A 74 0.15 12.97 -1.94
CA GLU A 74 1.31 13.11 -1.06
C GLU A 74 0.87 13.12 0.41
N LYS A 75 -0.19 13.87 0.75
CA LYS A 75 -0.73 13.93 2.11
C LYS A 75 -1.22 12.57 2.58
N LEU A 76 -2.01 11.89 1.75
CA LEU A 76 -2.52 10.54 2.05
C LEU A 76 -1.36 9.55 2.26
N LEU A 77 -0.30 9.63 1.46
CA LEU A 77 0.87 8.76 1.60
C LEU A 77 1.66 9.06 2.89
N ILE A 78 1.79 10.33 3.28
CA ILE A 78 2.39 10.73 4.55
C ILE A 78 1.58 10.18 5.73
N GLU A 79 0.26 10.31 5.70
CA GLU A 79 -0.63 9.79 6.75
C GLU A 79 -0.52 8.26 6.89
N LEU A 80 -0.50 7.51 5.79
CA LEU A 80 -0.24 6.07 5.80
C LEU A 80 1.14 5.74 6.37
N GLY A 81 2.15 6.55 6.05
CA GLY A 81 3.50 6.44 6.60
C GLY A 81 3.53 6.63 8.12
N ASP A 82 2.78 7.59 8.64
CA ASP A 82 2.70 7.86 10.08
C ASP A 82 1.91 6.79 10.83
N ILE A 83 0.81 6.28 10.25
CA ILE A 83 0.08 5.11 10.76
C ILE A 83 1.03 3.91 10.87
N SER A 84 1.78 3.65 9.79
CA SER A 84 2.77 2.57 9.71
C SER A 84 3.87 2.67 10.78
N LYS A 85 4.40 3.88 11.02
CA LYS A 85 5.43 4.12 12.06
C LYS A 85 4.90 3.95 13.47
N LYS A 86 3.70 4.48 13.75
CA LYS A 86 3.04 4.39 15.07
C LYS A 86 2.77 2.95 15.49
N ALA A 87 2.68 2.05 14.52
CA ALA A 87 2.46 0.64 14.77
C ALA A 87 3.70 -0.12 15.32
N GLY A 88 4.84 0.55 15.49
CA GLY A 88 5.95 0.04 16.31
C GLY A 88 6.72 -1.13 15.71
N ILE A 89 6.81 -1.20 14.38
CA ILE A 89 7.47 -2.31 13.70
C ILE A 89 9.00 -2.18 13.82
N ASN A 90 9.54 -2.88 14.81
CA ASN A 90 10.97 -3.13 14.97
C ASN A 90 11.58 -3.71 13.69
N SER A 91 12.84 -3.35 13.45
CA SER A 91 13.75 -3.64 12.31
C SER A 91 13.83 -5.08 11.75
N LYS A 92 13.01 -6.02 12.22
CA LYS A 92 12.97 -7.45 11.85
C LYS A 92 12.27 -7.74 10.52
N TYR A 93 11.49 -6.82 9.97
CA TYR A 93 10.71 -7.07 8.75
C TYR A 93 11.37 -6.51 7.50
N LYS A 94 12.68 -6.72 7.33
CA LYS A 94 13.37 -6.48 6.04
C LYS A 94 12.96 -7.57 5.04
N ALA A 95 11.70 -7.56 4.63
CA ALA A 95 11.22 -8.38 3.52
C ALA A 95 11.62 -7.74 2.19
N ASN A 96 11.68 -8.52 1.12
CA ASN A 96 11.82 -7.98 -0.22
C ASN A 96 10.53 -7.21 -0.58
N PHE A 97 10.56 -5.88 -0.47
CA PHE A 97 9.40 -5.01 -0.66
C PHE A 97 9.16 -4.64 -2.14
N THR A 98 9.75 -5.37 -3.08
CA THR A 98 9.68 -5.05 -4.52
C THR A 98 8.69 -5.91 -5.31
N ASP A 99 8.18 -6.99 -4.72
CA ASP A 99 7.25 -7.91 -5.40
C ASP A 99 5.82 -7.80 -4.84
N LYS A 100 4.84 -7.45 -5.67
CA LYS A 100 3.43 -7.36 -5.25
C LYS A 100 2.80 -8.71 -4.91
N SER A 101 3.38 -9.83 -5.34
CA SER A 101 2.88 -11.17 -5.03
C SER A 101 2.78 -11.41 -3.51
N GLN A 102 3.60 -10.73 -2.70
CA GLN A 102 3.61 -10.83 -1.24
C GLN A 102 2.32 -10.39 -0.55
N PHE A 103 1.43 -9.68 -1.25
CA PHE A 103 0.11 -9.27 -0.75
C PHE A 103 -1.00 -10.28 -1.07
N TYR A 104 -0.69 -11.31 -1.85
CA TYR A 104 -1.63 -12.33 -2.30
C TYR A 104 -1.34 -13.66 -1.61
N SER A 105 -2.40 -14.37 -1.23
CA SER A 105 -2.32 -15.75 -0.76
C SER A 105 -2.04 -16.68 -1.94
N TYR A 106 -1.52 -17.87 -1.69
CA TYR A 106 -1.22 -18.87 -2.75
C TYR A 106 -2.42 -19.22 -3.65
N SER A 107 -3.65 -19.08 -3.15
CA SER A 107 -4.89 -19.35 -3.89
C SER A 107 -5.42 -18.15 -4.67
N GLU A 108 -4.86 -16.94 -4.49
CA GLU A 108 -5.31 -15.72 -5.16
C GLU A 108 -4.53 -15.46 -6.44
N LYS A 109 -5.22 -15.03 -7.50
CA LYS A 109 -4.59 -14.68 -8.76
C LYS A 109 -3.96 -13.29 -8.67
N VAL A 110 -2.64 -13.22 -8.76
CA VAL A 110 -1.90 -11.96 -8.91
C VAL A 110 -2.21 -11.36 -10.29
N PRO A 111 -2.71 -10.12 -10.39
CA PRO A 111 -2.97 -9.50 -11.68
C PRO A 111 -1.67 -9.26 -12.46
N ILE A 112 -1.64 -9.70 -13.72
CA ILE A 112 -0.58 -9.40 -14.69
C ILE A 112 -1.18 -8.37 -15.65
N ARG A 113 -0.75 -7.11 -15.56
CA ARG A 113 -1.32 -5.98 -16.29
C ARG A 113 -0.23 -5.02 -16.72
#